data_AF-A0A0G0WI51-F1
#
_entry.id   AF-A0A0G0WI51-F1
#
_cell.length_a   1.000
_cell.length_b   1.000
_cell.length_c   1.000
_cell.angle_alpha   90.00
_cell.angle_beta   90.00
_cell.angle_gamma   90.00
#
_symmetry.space_group_name_H-M   'P 1'
#
loop_
_entity.id
_entity.type
_entity.pdbx_description
1 polymer ?
#
loop_
_entity_poly.entity_id
_entity_poly.type
_entity_poly.pdbx_seq_one_letter_code
_entity_poly.pdbx_strand_id
1 'polypeptide(L)' 'MKSKDYTQYLTKEDKLDINFTQNRGKISYFSVNYSSLINGRWRHIMRVDNCHG' A
#
# COMPACT_ATOMS: atom_id res chain seq x y z
N MET A 1 -10.30 16.88 1.16
CA MET A 1 -9.16 15.94 1.10
C MET A 1 -9.75 14.53 1.02
N LYS A 2 -9.39 13.72 0.03
CA LYS A 2 -9.99 12.38 -0.17
C LYS A 2 -8.94 11.32 0.12
N SER A 3 -9.18 10.47 1.12
CA SER A 3 -8.36 9.27 1.37
C SER A 3 -8.90 8.11 0.54
N LYS A 4 -7.99 7.26 0.06
CA LYS A 4 -8.32 6.02 -0.63
C LYS A 4 -7.40 4.92 -0.15
N ASP A 5 -8.01 3.79 0.19
CA ASP A 5 -7.35 2.57 0.64
C ASP A 5 -7.85 1.42 -0.23
N TYR A 6 -6.92 0.66 -0.79
CA TYR A 6 -7.26 -0.56 -1.51
C TYR A 6 -6.11 -1.55 -1.50
N THR A 7 -6.48 -2.83 -1.59
CA THR A 7 -5.55 -3.94 -1.72
C THR A 7 -5.57 -4.42 -3.17
N GLN A 8 -4.40 -4.49 -3.80
CA GLN A 8 -4.21 -5.12 -5.10
C GLN A 8 -3.52 -6.47 -4.89
N TYR A 9 -4.19 -7.55 -5.25
CA TYR A 9 -3.54 -8.86 -5.33
C TYR A 9 -2.72 -8.93 -6.63
N LEU A 10 -1.44 -9.30 -6.51
CA LEU A 10 -0.55 -9.52 -7.66
C LEU A 10 -0.58 -11.00 -8.07
N THR A 11 -0.61 -11.88 -7.07
CA THR A 11 -0.76 -13.33 -7.19
C THR A 11 -1.67 -13.82 -6.05
N LYS A 12 -1.80 -15.15 -5.87
CA LYS A 12 -2.50 -15.69 -4.69
C LYS A 12 -1.68 -15.50 -3.42
N GLU A 13 -0.36 -15.43 -3.57
CA GLU A 13 0.62 -15.34 -2.49
C GLU A 13 1.14 -13.92 -2.28
N ASP A 14 0.83 -12.97 -3.17
CA ASP A 14 1.38 -11.60 -3.14
C ASP A 14 0.29 -10.53 -3.20
N LYS A 15 0.41 -9.52 -2.33
CA LYS A 15 -0.48 -8.36 -2.33
C LYS A 15 0.24 -7.04 -2.06
N LEU A 16 -0.33 -5.97 -2.60
CA LEU A 16 0.01 -4.59 -2.31
C LEU A 16 -1.15 -3.94 -1.56
N ASP A 17 -0.87 -3.37 -0.40
CA ASP A 17 -1.81 -2.50 0.31
C ASP A 17 -1.42 -1.05 0.01
N ILE A 18 -2.31 -0.34 -0.69
CA ILE A 18 -2.08 1.01 -1.22
C ILE A 18 -3.01 1.98 -0.49
N ASN A 19 -2.41 2.95 0.21
CA ASN A 19 -3.09 4.09 0.81
C ASN A 19 -2.60 5.36 0.12
N PHE A 20 -3.51 6.25 -0.25
CA PHE A 20 -3.13 7.60 -0.63
C PHE A 20 -4.18 8.63 -0.30
N THR A 21 -3.72 9.86 -0.07
CA THR A 21 -4.58 11.03 0.11
C THR A 21 -4.42 11.98 -1.08
N GLN A 22 -5.56 12.39 -1.65
CA GLN A 22 -5.62 13.34 -2.75
C GLN A 22 -6.17 14.70 -2.30
N ASN A 23 -5.49 15.77 -2.69
CA ASN A 23 -5.88 17.16 -2.51
C ASN A 23 -5.86 17.90 -3.86
N ARG A 24 -7.01 18.41 -4.31
CA ARG A 24 -7.17 19.15 -5.58
C ARG A 24 -6.50 18.47 -6.79
N GLY A 25 -6.71 17.16 -6.93
CA GLY A 25 -6.13 16.38 -8.03
C GLY A 25 -4.72 15.85 -7.77
N LYS A 26 -3.98 16.41 -6.81
CA LYS A 26 -2.61 15.98 -6.48
C LYS A 26 -2.60 14.97 -5.33
N ILE A 27 -1.74 13.97 -5.41
CA ILE A 27 -1.48 13.05 -4.29
C ILE A 27 -0.56 13.79 -3.30
N SER A 28 -1.03 14.00 -2.08
CA SER A 28 -0.26 14.64 -1.01
C SER A 28 0.41 13.63 -0.08
N TYR A 29 -0.14 12.42 0.01
CA TYR A 29 0.40 11.30 0.78
C TYR A 29 0.17 10.01 0.00
N PHE A 30 1.14 9.12 0.00
CA PHE A 30 0.98 7.74 -0.44
C PHE A 30 1.83 6.78 0.39
N SER A 31 1.33 5.56 0.52
CA SER A 31 2.07 4.41 1.05
C SER A 31 1.67 3.17 0.28
N VAL A 32 2.67 2.42 -0.19
CA VAL A 32 2.51 1.14 -0.85
C VAL A 32 3.26 0.11 -0.01
N ASN A 33 2.53 -0.87 0.51
CA ASN A 33 3.07 -1.92 1.38
C ASN A 33 2.97 -3.25 0.66
N TYR A 34 4.11 -3.85 0.33
CA TYR A 34 4.17 -5.18 -0.25
C TYR A 34 4.19 -6.24 0.86
N SER A 35 3.32 -7.23 0.69
CA SER A 35 3.22 -8.38 1.58
C SER A 35 3.16 -9.68 0.79
N SER A 36 3.78 -10.73 1.33
CA SER A 36 3.70 -12.08 0.76
C SER A 36 3.20 -13.08 1.80
N LEU A 37 2.50 -14.13 1.35
CA LEU A 37 1.95 -15.19 2.17
C LEU A 37 3.04 -16.24 2.43
N ILE A 38 3.69 -16.15 3.57
CA ILE A 38 4.78 -17.05 3.96
C ILE A 38 4.31 -17.92 5.12
N ASN A 39 4.34 -19.24 4.93
CA ASN A 39 3.86 -20.23 5.91
C ASN A 39 2.41 -19.96 6.37
N GLY A 40 1.53 -19.63 5.42
CA GLY A 40 0.11 -19.37 5.67
C GLY A 40 -0.18 -18.05 6.40
N ARG A 41 0.80 -17.16 6.55
CA ARG A 41 0.62 -15.84 7.18
C ARG A 41 1.14 -14.74 6.27
N TRP A 42 0.37 -13.67 6.11
CA TRP A 42 0.83 -12.48 5.40
C TRP A 42 1.97 -11.83 6.19
N ARG A 43 3.11 -11.63 5.52
CA ARG A 43 4.29 -10.96 6.05
C ARG A 43 4.53 -9.70 5.23
N HIS A 44 4.67 -8.58 5.92
CA HIS A 44 5.14 -7.35 5.28
C HIS A 44 6.62 -7.50 4.92
N ILE A 45 6.95 -7.23 3.66
CA ILE A 45 8.31 -7.39 3.14
C ILE A 45 8.93 -6.03 2.87
N MET A 46 8.19 -5.14 2.21
CA MET A 46 8.70 -3.85 1.77
C MET A 46 7.61 -2.79 1.89
N ARG A 47 8.03 -1.57 2.19
CA ARG A 47 7.19 -0.38 2.14
C ARG A 47 7.89 0.70 1.34
N VAL A 48 7.13 1.36 0.48
CA VAL A 48 7.52 2.61 -0.17
C VAL A 48 6.46 3.65 0.18
N ASP A 49 6.88 4.76 0.73
CA ASP A 49 6.00 5.87 1.04
C ASP A 49 6.71 7.20 0.82
N ASN A 50 5.94 8.28 0.74
CA ASN A 50 6.46 9.64 0.74
C ASN A 50 6.34 10.32 2.11
N CYS A 51 6.09 9.55 3.17
CA CYS A 51 5.92 10.04 4.52
C CYS A 51 7.29 10.07 5.21
N HIS A 52 8.23 10.80 4.62
CA HIS A 52 9.44 11.22 5.32
C HIS A 52 9.06 12.49 6.09
N GLY A 53 8.94 12.36 7.41
CA GLY A 53 8.63 13.47 8.32
C GLY A 53 9.64 14.61 8.24
#